data_AF-A0A2U9IG86-F1
#
_entry.id   AF-A0A2U9IG86-F1
#
_cell.length_a   1.000
_cell.length_b   1.000
_cell.length_c   1.000
_cell.angle_alpha   90.00
_cell.angle_beta   90.00
_cell.angle_gamma   90.00
#
_symmetry.space_group_name_H-M   'P 1'
#
loop_
_entity.id
_entity.type
_entity.pdbx_description
1 polymer ?
#
loop_
_entity_poly.entity_id
_entity_poly.type
_entity_poly.pdbx_seq_one_letter_code
_entity_poly.pdbx_strand_id
1 'polypeptide(L)' 'MTQTTTISVSEKTKELLYVKKKEIEIKLNKTLSWDEFFQEVFGEAEVPKLSDEEAEFLKRIVSEDRKKWRTREFA' A
#
# COMPACT_ATOMS: atom_id res chain seq x y z
N MET A 1 -0.88 -4.58 19.67
CA MET A 1 -1.41 -5.55 18.68
C MET A 1 -1.22 -4.95 17.31
N THR A 2 -0.27 -5.44 16.50
CA THR A 2 -0.09 -5.02 15.11
C THR A 2 -1.21 -5.61 14.27
N GLN A 3 -2.15 -4.77 13.81
CA GLN A 3 -3.20 -5.22 12.88
C GLN A 3 -2.57 -5.48 11.52
N THR A 4 -2.27 -6.74 11.22
CA THR A 4 -1.80 -7.16 9.88
C THR A 4 -2.99 -7.09 8.92
N THR A 5 -3.02 -6.07 8.06
CA THR A 5 -4.04 -5.96 7.01
C THR A 5 -3.47 -6.51 5.71
N THR A 6 -3.91 -7.69 5.29
CA THR A 6 -3.48 -8.30 4.04
C THR A 6 -4.23 -7.64 2.88
N ILE A 7 -3.51 -6.99 1.97
CA ILE A 7 -4.09 -6.39 0.77
C ILE A 7 -3.90 -7.37 -0.39
N SER A 8 -5.01 -7.87 -0.93
CA SER A 8 -4.99 -8.68 -2.15
C SER A 8 -4.81 -7.78 -3.36
N VAL A 9 -3.59 -7.75 -3.90
CA VAL A 9 -3.30 -7.06 -5.17
C VAL A 9 -3.39 -8.02 -6.35
N SER A 10 -3.74 -7.49 -7.53
CA SER A 10 -3.84 -8.30 -8.76
C SER A 10 -2.51 -8.96 -9.10
N GLU A 11 -2.54 -10.08 -9.83
CA GLU A 11 -1.32 -10.82 -10.21
C GLU A 11 -0.32 -9.94 -10.97
N LYS A 12 -0.83 -9.15 -11.93
CA LYS A 12 -0.06 -8.12 -12.65
C LYS A 12 0.62 -7.13 -11.70
N THR A 13 -0.10 -6.68 -10.67
CA THR A 13 0.46 -5.74 -9.67
C THR A 13 1.53 -6.42 -8.82
N LYS A 14 1.36 -7.70 -8.45
CA LYS A 14 2.38 -8.48 -7.73
C LYS A 14 3.66 -8.61 -8.55
N GLU A 15 3.55 -8.94 -9.83
CA GLU A 15 4.70 -9.07 -10.73
C GLU A 15 5.46 -7.75 -10.86
N LEU A 16 4.75 -6.64 -11.07
CA LEU A 16 5.35 -5.31 -11.14
C LEU A 16 6.09 -4.94 -9.84
N LEU A 17 5.48 -5.19 -8.69
CA LEU A 17 6.11 -4.95 -7.38
C LEU A 17 7.35 -5.82 -7.19
N TYR A 18 7.32 -7.07 -7.63
CA TYR A 18 8.44 -7.99 -7.50
C TYR A 18 9.63 -7.58 -8.38
N VAL A 19 9.36 -7.14 -9.62
CA VAL A 19 10.39 -6.58 -10.51
C VAL A 19 11.00 -5.34 -9.87
N LYS A 20 10.17 -4.40 -9.39
CA LYS A 20 10.64 -3.18 -8.73
C LYS A 20 11.47 -3.46 -7.49
N LYS A 21 11.06 -4.43 -6.68
CA LYS A 21 11.81 -4.86 -5.51
C LYS A 21 13.20 -5.36 -5.89
N LYS A 22 13.29 -6.26 -6.88
CA LYS A 22 14.59 -6.74 -7.37
C LYS A 22 15.47 -5.63 -7.93
N GLU A 23 14.91 -4.68 -8.67
CA GLU A 23 15.68 -3.53 -9.18
C GLU A 23 16.32 -2.72 -8.04
N ILE A 24 15.57 -2.51 -6.96
CA ILE A 24 16.06 -1.77 -5.78
C ILE A 24 17.07 -2.60 -4.99
N GLU A 25 16.84 -3.90 -4.80
CA GLU A 25 17.80 -4.81 -4.15
C GLU A 25 19.14 -4.86 -4.90
N ILE A 26 19.11 -4.83 -6.23
CA ILE A 26 20.32 -4.75 -7.07
C ILE A 26 21.03 -3.40 -6.89
N LYS A 27 20.27 -2.29 -6.88
CA LYS A 27 20.85 -0.95 -6.69
C LYS A 27 21.51 -0.77 -5.33
N LEU A 28 20.90 -1.34 -4.28
CA LEU A 28 21.39 -1.25 -2.90
C LEU A 28 22.34 -2.39 -2.53
N ASN A 29 22.51 -3.36 -3.43
CA ASN A 29 23.31 -4.57 -3.22
C ASN A 29 22.98 -5.30 -1.91
N LYS A 30 21.70 -5.27 -1.52
CA LYS A 30 21.16 -5.84 -0.28
C LYS A 30 19.78 -6.42 -0.55
N THR A 31 19.46 -7.55 0.08
CA THR A 31 18.11 -8.10 0.11
C THR A 31 17.20 -7.30 1.05
N LEU A 32 16.01 -6.95 0.59
CA LEU A 32 15.04 -6.17 1.34
C LEU A 32 13.82 -7.02 1.70
N SER A 33 13.27 -6.86 2.89
CA SER A 33 11.90 -7.29 3.18
C SER A 33 10.89 -6.44 2.39
N TRP A 34 9.62 -6.87 2.32
CA TRP A 34 8.59 -6.04 1.68
C TRP A 34 8.36 -4.73 2.43
N ASP A 35 8.41 -4.76 3.77
CA ASP A 35 8.31 -3.56 4.60
C ASP A 35 9.47 -2.60 4.35
N GLU A 36 10.71 -3.08 4.32
CA GLU A 36 11.88 -2.26 3.97
C GLU A 36 11.79 -1.72 2.55
N PHE A 37 11.35 -2.53 1.57
CA PHE A 37 11.14 -2.06 0.20
C PHE A 37 10.13 -0.91 0.14
N PHE A 38 9.00 -1.03 0.83
CA PHE A 38 8.00 0.03 0.86
C PHE A 38 8.48 1.25 1.64
N GLN A 39 9.27 1.07 2.71
CA GLN A 39 9.92 2.19 3.38
C GLN A 39 11.00 2.85 2.52
N GLU A 40 11.71 2.12 1.66
CA GLU A 40 12.70 2.71 0.75
C GLU A 40 12.00 3.50 -0.37
N VAL A 41 10.90 2.96 -0.91
CA VAL A 41 10.12 3.60 -1.99
C VAL A 41 9.31 4.79 -1.48
N PHE A 42 8.77 4.72 -0.26
CA PHE A 42 7.85 5.72 0.29
C PHE A 42 8.39 6.50 1.51
N GLY A 43 9.53 6.12 2.08
CA GLY A 43 10.04 6.69 3.35
C GLY A 43 10.61 8.09 3.22
N GLU A 44 11.05 8.47 2.02
CA GLU A 44 11.40 9.87 1.68
C GLU A 44 10.26 10.62 1.00
N ALA A 45 9.14 9.96 0.70
CA ALA A 45 7.98 10.65 0.16
C ALA A 45 7.39 11.51 1.28
N GLU A 46 7.52 12.82 1.17
CA GLU A 46 6.76 13.77 2.00
C GLU A 46 5.29 13.35 1.88
N VAL A 47 4.73 12.80 2.96
CA VAL A 47 3.33 12.35 2.97
C VAL A 47 2.53 13.54 2.45
N PRO A 48 1.83 13.42 1.31
CA PRO A 48 1.18 14.56 0.70
C PRO A 48 0.27 15.18 1.77
N LYS A 49 0.58 16.42 2.15
CA LYS A 49 -0.21 17.18 3.11
C LYS A 49 -1.56 17.44 2.45
N LEU A 50 -2.50 16.56 2.75
CA LEU A 50 -3.88 16.70 2.31
C LEU A 50 -4.44 17.96 2.98
N SER A 51 -5.16 18.76 2.20
CA SER A 51 -6.02 19.79 2.78
C SER A 51 -7.13 19.12 3.60
N ASP A 52 -7.72 19.81 4.58
CA ASP A 52 -8.79 19.26 5.43
C ASP A 52 -9.94 18.65 4.58
N GLU A 53 -10.27 19.30 3.46
CA GLU A 53 -11.28 18.84 2.50
C GLU A 53 -10.90 17.51 1.82
N GLU A 54 -9.64 17.35 1.43
CA GLU A 54 -9.14 16.12 0.79
C GLU A 54 -9.05 14.97 1.80
N ALA A 55 -8.71 15.28 3.05
CA ALA A 55 -8.66 14.30 4.14
C ALA A 55 -10.07 13.80 4.50
N GLU A 56 -11.07 14.68 4.57
CA GLU A 56 -12.47 14.29 4.76
C GLU A 56 -13.00 13.46 3.60
N PHE A 57 -12.66 13.84 2.37
CA PHE A 57 -13.05 13.09 1.18
C PHE A 57 -12.46 11.67 1.17
N LEU A 58 -11.17 11.52 1.49
CA LEU A 58 -10.52 10.21 1.61
C LEU A 58 -11.11 9.38 2.75
N LYS A 59 -11.38 9.97 3.91
CA LYS A 59 -12.06 9.29 5.03
C LYS A 59 -13.42 8.74 4.61
N ARG A 60 -14.17 9.51 3.83
CA ARG A 60 -15.49 9.12 3.32
C ARG A 60 -15.37 7.95 2.33
N ILE A 61 -14.49 8.04 1.33
CA ILE A 61 -14.26 6.95 0.36
C ILE A 61 -13.84 5.67 1.08
N VAL A 62 -12.86 5.73 1.97
CA VAL A 62 -12.35 4.55 2.68
C VAL A 62 -13.45 3.92 3.54
N SER A 63 -14.30 4.73 4.18
CA SER A 63 -15.43 4.23 4.98
C SER A 63 -16.51 3.58 4.13
N GLU A 64 -16.83 4.13 2.97
CA GLU A 64 -17.80 3.57 2.02
C GLU A 64 -17.29 2.28 1.37
N ASP A 65 -16.01 2.23 0.97
CA ASP A 65 -15.42 1.05 0.33
C ASP A 65 -15.23 -0.09 1.34
N ARG A 66 -14.83 0.21 2.59
CA ARG A 66 -14.79 -0.79 3.67
C ARG A 66 -16.16 -1.40 3.97
N LYS A 67 -17.23 -0.62 3.90
CA LYS A 67 -18.60 -1.13 4.02
C LYS A 67 -18.94 -2.07 2.88
N LYS A 68 -18.60 -1.71 1.63
CA LYS A 68 -18.85 -2.55 0.44
C LYS A 68 -18.05 -3.85 0.45
N TRP A 69 -16.79 -3.82 0.89
CA TRP A 69 -15.97 -5.03 1.02
C TRP A 69 -16.51 -5.97 2.08
N ARG A 70 -16.92 -5.43 3.25
CA ARG A 70 -17.56 -6.24 4.28
C ARG A 70 -18.84 -6.91 3.77
N THR A 71 -19.63 -6.26 2.90
CA THR A 71 -20.82 -6.87 2.31
C THR A 71 -20.51 -7.95 1.28
N ARG A 72 -19.36 -7.88 0.58
CA ARG A 72 -18.95 -8.88 -0.43
C ARG A 72 -18.48 -10.21 0.18
N GLU A 73 -18.01 -10.23 1.43
CA GLU A 73 -17.64 -11.48 2.11
C GLU A 73 -18.85 -12.30 2.60
N PHE A 74 -20.07 -11.79 2.45
CA PHE A 74 -21.33 -12.45 2.86
C PHE A 74 -22.32 -12.66 1.70
N ALA A 75 -21.89 -12.56 0.45
CA ALA A 75 -22.71 -12.84 -0.74
C ALA A 75 -22.14 -14.01 -1.56
#